data_AF-A0A6N8ZEJ9-F1
#
_entry.id   AF-A0A6N8ZEJ9-F1
#
_cell.length_a   1.000
_cell.length_b   1.000
_cell.length_c   1.000
_cell.angle_alpha   90.00
_cell.angle_beta   90.00
_cell.angle_gamma   90.00
#
_symmetry.space_group_name_H-M   'P 1'
#
loop_
_entity.id
_entity.type
_entity.pdbx_description
1 polymer ?
#
loop_
_entity_poly.entity_id
_entity_poly.type
_entity_poly.pdbx_seq_one_letter_code
_entity_poly.pdbx_strand_id
1 'polypeptide(L)'
;MQAQATIQAAIASVNATLEADGGDRAPSTATPVPIPTPTRSAPATSTPAAQVSPPAGGSDFRALDNADYLLQSEPPSARTIQELQWIADGITSDELETAEHLTQLAAFHQEIFWSLVNKPWLQDGLAEAEISAVKSVLIIAQRDGDAAERVVALRWLSDAITDIETSAVEDLALIAQSDADGTLRIAAMPFLESLDAPDVAALRSLQQLAFLNPRVFRQVLTHPTLRDGITDEWAQIVATFNGVGRTNPALIDTLLDSERVTVESRAIDLPLSGAVMLAIIRTGPGAARSMDLLETAVRNSEEFMAAPLPVNYVGLLYELAVAGSSAGTNFGVSITIRPKFDVDDGSHEADSAGHIIAHEVAHYYWNNNVDWIDEGAAELMASVSELARVGRPLDAANYPCGYVTNLAALEFLDTTHESNAFVCNYSLGERIFLDLYRRLGDDAFRQGFRNLYQRSMVEDGTDDLPGTLVEVDDLRSALSAAADGDTVAATIARWYDGSEPFDTNRLDFRAVDAALPSVNGRIDRSYVSSAVMGQPLSQFSARDVSGPAYLNLEYSYRITGDPVEIPLQIVESYQDGFAFRRRSAAITAQEGYQGGKQWLQIGPPLGERWALGWHQVQVYESGRKLAEVQYVVTP
;
A
#
# COMPACT_ATOMS: atom_id res chain seq x y z
N MET A 1 13.14 -41.77 -5.59
CA MET A 1 12.81 -42.49 -4.33
C MET A 1 13.81 -42.23 -3.21
N GLN A 2 15.14 -42.33 -3.40
CA GLN A 2 16.11 -42.03 -2.33
C GLN A 2 16.10 -40.57 -1.85
N ALA A 3 15.94 -39.59 -2.74
CA ALA A 3 15.87 -38.17 -2.35
C ALA A 3 14.64 -37.82 -1.47
N GLN A 4 13.53 -38.53 -1.65
CA GLN A 4 12.29 -38.30 -0.89
C GLN A 4 12.39 -38.86 0.54
N ALA A 5 13.16 -39.93 0.74
CA ALA A 5 13.45 -40.48 2.06
C ALA A 5 14.37 -39.57 2.88
N THR A 6 15.33 -38.88 2.24
CA THR A 6 16.23 -37.94 2.91
C THR A 6 15.49 -36.68 3.39
N ILE A 7 14.53 -36.17 2.61
CA ILE A 7 13.71 -35.01 2.99
C ILE A 7 12.79 -35.34 4.17
N GLN A 8 12.16 -36.53 4.16
CA GLN A 8 11.31 -36.97 5.27
C GLN A 8 12.09 -37.17 6.59
N ALA A 9 13.34 -37.64 6.51
CA ALA A 9 14.19 -37.78 7.70
C ALA A 9 14.63 -36.41 8.28
N ALA A 10 14.85 -35.40 7.44
CA ALA A 10 15.18 -34.05 7.89
C ALA A 10 13.99 -33.36 8.58
N ILE A 11 12.78 -33.52 8.04
CA ILE A 11 11.55 -32.96 8.65
C ILE A 11 11.27 -33.60 10.02
N ALA A 12 11.48 -34.91 10.16
CA ALA A 12 11.31 -35.60 11.45
C ALA A 12 12.32 -35.12 12.52
N SER A 13 13.54 -34.75 12.12
CA SER A 13 14.55 -34.24 13.05
C SER A 13 14.25 -32.83 13.57
N VAL A 14 13.65 -31.96 12.73
CA VAL A 14 13.28 -30.60 13.12
C VAL A 14 12.10 -30.63 14.11
N ASN A 15 11.09 -31.47 13.85
CA ASN A 15 9.94 -31.57 14.74
C ASN A 15 10.29 -32.13 16.13
N ALA A 16 11.24 -33.07 16.20
CA ALA A 16 11.74 -33.59 17.48
C ALA A 16 12.52 -32.56 18.32
N THR A 17 13.04 -31.50 17.69
CA THR A 17 13.78 -30.43 18.38
C THR A 17 12.82 -29.37 18.93
N LEU A 18 11.69 -29.13 18.25
CA LEU A 18 10.68 -28.16 18.67
C LEU A 18 9.82 -28.64 19.85
N GLU A 19 9.62 -29.95 20.01
CA GLU A 19 8.89 -30.50 21.16
C GLU A 19 9.71 -30.52 22.46
N ALA A 20 11.03 -30.32 22.40
CA ALA A 20 11.91 -30.38 23.57
C ALA A 20 12.05 -29.05 24.35
N ASP A 21 11.66 -27.92 23.76
CA ASP A 21 11.87 -26.57 24.34
C ASP A 21 10.60 -25.95 24.98
N GLY A 22 9.49 -26.68 25.00
CA GLY A 22 8.22 -26.25 25.61
C GLY A 22 8.17 -26.46 27.13
N GLY A 23 9.07 -25.83 27.89
CA GLY A 23 9.14 -25.94 29.36
C GLY A 23 8.84 -24.62 30.08
N ASP A 24 7.64 -24.53 30.67
CA ASP A 24 7.15 -23.63 31.73
C ASP A 24 8.09 -22.51 32.25
N ARG A 25 7.70 -21.25 32.00
CA ARG A 25 8.06 -20.12 32.88
C ARG A 25 6.83 -19.26 33.17
N ALA A 26 6.43 -19.26 34.45
CA ALA A 26 5.39 -18.41 35.00
C ALA A 26 5.83 -16.93 35.08
N PRO A 27 4.90 -15.96 34.98
CA PRO A 27 5.23 -14.54 34.99
C PRO A 27 5.48 -14.02 36.41
N SER A 28 6.55 -13.22 36.56
CA SER A 28 6.91 -12.51 37.78
C SER A 28 6.13 -11.20 37.88
N THR A 29 5.36 -11.04 38.95
CA THR A 29 4.67 -9.80 39.33
C THR A 29 5.64 -8.85 40.03
N ALA A 30 5.94 -7.69 39.43
CA ALA A 30 6.58 -6.57 40.11
C ALA A 30 5.66 -5.34 40.09
N THR A 31 5.42 -4.79 41.26
CA THR A 31 4.52 -3.65 41.54
C THR A 31 5.23 -2.31 41.29
N PRO A 32 4.58 -1.27 40.75
CA PRO A 32 5.21 0.03 40.54
C PRO A 32 5.23 0.88 41.83
N VAL A 33 6.34 1.58 42.06
CA VAL A 33 6.52 2.58 43.12
C VAL A 33 6.16 3.98 42.57
N PRO A 34 5.40 4.82 43.30
CA PRO A 34 4.98 6.13 42.81
C PRO A 34 6.07 7.20 42.97
N ILE A 35 6.26 8.01 41.92
CA ILE A 35 7.16 9.17 41.90
C ILE A 35 6.37 10.43 42.32
N PRO A 36 6.89 11.28 43.22
CA PRO A 36 6.17 12.44 43.74
C PRO A 36 6.22 13.65 42.80
N THR A 37 5.08 14.31 42.65
CA THR A 37 4.90 15.59 41.94
C THR A 37 5.46 16.76 42.77
N PRO A 38 6.28 17.67 42.21
CA PRO A 38 6.61 18.91 42.88
C PRO A 38 5.64 20.06 42.52
N THR A 39 5.20 20.73 43.58
CA THR A 39 4.28 21.86 43.63
C THR A 39 4.90 23.14 43.04
N ARG A 40 4.18 23.79 42.13
CA ARG A 40 4.55 25.08 41.52
C ARG A 40 4.20 26.24 42.46
N SER A 41 5.16 27.15 42.68
CA SER A 41 4.92 28.48 43.28
C SER A 41 5.44 29.56 42.34
N ALA A 42 4.60 30.55 42.04
CA ALA A 42 5.00 31.86 41.50
C ALA A 42 5.21 32.83 42.69
N PRO A 43 5.95 33.97 42.60
CA PRO A 43 5.62 35.04 41.64
C PRO A 43 6.76 36.01 41.19
N ALA A 44 6.34 36.93 40.29
CA ALA A 44 6.72 38.35 40.14
C ALA A 44 7.93 38.78 39.25
N THR A 45 7.56 39.30 38.07
CA THR A 45 8.02 40.53 37.37
C THR A 45 9.35 41.20 37.76
N SER A 46 10.24 41.40 36.79
CA SER A 46 10.51 42.70 36.13
C SER A 46 11.66 42.59 35.13
N THR A 47 11.46 43.13 33.93
CA THR A 47 12.49 43.30 32.90
C THR A 47 13.42 44.45 33.28
N PRO A 48 14.73 44.29 33.10
CA PRO A 48 15.45 45.23 32.25
C PRO A 48 16.41 44.52 31.27
N ALA A 49 16.63 45.18 30.14
CA ALA A 49 17.43 44.73 29.00
C ALA A 49 18.75 44.03 29.40
N ALA A 50 18.96 42.82 28.89
CA ALA A 50 20.16 42.03 29.12
C ALA A 50 20.88 41.73 27.80
N GLN A 51 22.20 41.84 27.86
CA GLN A 51 23.13 41.20 26.95
C GLN A 51 22.68 39.77 26.68
N VAL A 52 22.72 39.36 25.40
CA VAL A 52 22.52 37.97 24.98
C VAL A 52 23.55 37.14 25.73
N SER A 53 23.12 36.49 26.81
CA SER A 53 23.89 35.42 27.42
C SER A 53 23.84 34.24 26.45
N PRO A 54 24.95 33.50 26.27
CA PRO A 54 24.90 32.27 25.50
C PRO A 54 23.80 31.36 26.07
N PRO A 55 23.05 30.64 25.23
CA PRO A 55 21.97 29.79 25.68
C PRO A 55 22.49 28.87 26.80
N ALA A 56 21.87 28.99 27.98
CA ALA A 56 22.19 28.18 29.14
C ALA A 56 21.68 26.76 28.88
N GLY A 57 22.50 25.94 28.22
CA GLY A 57 22.14 24.56 27.88
C GLY A 57 23.05 23.83 26.88
N GLY A 58 23.97 24.49 26.19
CA GLY A 58 24.83 23.83 25.21
C GLY A 58 25.83 22.86 25.84
N SER A 59 26.00 21.67 25.23
CA SER A 59 27.02 20.70 25.63
C SER A 59 28.44 21.23 25.32
N ASP A 60 29.40 21.01 26.22
CA ASP A 60 30.82 21.31 25.98
C ASP A 60 31.39 20.27 24.99
N PHE A 61 32.20 20.69 24.01
CA PHE A 61 32.90 19.79 23.08
C PHE A 61 33.67 18.68 23.80
N ARG A 62 34.22 18.95 24.99
CA ARG A 62 34.91 17.91 25.79
C ARG A 62 34.00 16.81 26.32
N ALA A 63 32.69 17.03 26.34
CA ALA A 63 31.71 16.02 26.71
C ALA A 63 31.41 15.04 25.57
N LEU A 64 31.84 15.34 24.33
CA LEU A 64 31.65 14.45 23.19
C LEU A 64 32.57 13.23 23.28
N ASP A 65 32.06 12.11 22.80
CA ASP A 65 32.86 10.91 22.59
C ASP A 65 34.04 11.20 21.66
N ASN A 66 35.22 10.65 22.00
CA ASN A 66 36.49 10.84 21.30
C ASN A 66 37.08 12.27 21.28
N ALA A 67 36.44 13.28 21.87
CA ALA A 67 36.98 14.65 21.89
C ALA A 67 38.35 14.75 22.58
N ASP A 68 38.50 14.11 23.74
CA ASP A 68 39.77 14.09 24.47
C ASP A 68 40.88 13.37 23.70
N TYR A 69 40.53 12.33 22.92
CA TYR A 69 41.45 11.67 22.03
C TYR A 69 41.90 12.64 20.94
N LEU A 70 40.97 13.23 20.19
CA LEU A 70 41.29 14.15 19.10
C LEU A 70 42.10 15.36 19.56
N LEU A 71 41.78 15.95 20.72
CA LEU A 71 42.56 17.05 21.29
C LEU A 71 44.03 16.69 21.56
N GLN A 72 44.33 15.40 21.77
CA GLN A 72 45.67 14.90 22.05
C GLN A 72 46.37 14.35 20.81
N SER A 73 45.69 13.55 19.99
CA SER A 73 46.25 12.82 18.86
C SER A 73 46.10 13.55 17.53
N GLU A 74 44.99 14.25 17.32
CA GLU A 74 44.63 14.94 16.07
C GLU A 74 44.15 16.39 16.31
N PRO A 75 45.00 17.26 16.91
CA PRO A 75 44.59 18.63 17.24
C PRO A 75 44.02 19.45 16.06
N PRO A 76 44.48 19.28 14.79
CA PRO A 76 43.86 19.94 13.66
C PRO A 76 42.38 19.58 13.50
N SER A 77 42.02 18.29 13.54
CA SER A 77 40.63 17.84 13.38
C SER A 77 39.75 18.32 14.53
N ALA A 78 40.22 18.21 15.78
CA ALA A 78 39.48 18.74 16.95
C ALA A 78 39.22 20.25 16.82
N ARG A 79 40.21 21.02 16.37
CA ARG A 79 40.06 22.46 16.18
C ARG A 79 39.04 22.77 15.07
N THR A 80 39.11 22.08 13.93
CA THR A 80 38.16 22.28 12.84
C THR A 80 36.73 22.05 13.32
N ILE A 81 36.48 20.98 14.08
CA ILE A 81 35.15 20.71 14.65
C ILE A 81 34.73 21.84 15.60
N GLN A 82 35.61 22.29 16.50
CA GLN A 82 35.33 23.40 17.42
C GLN A 82 35.07 24.75 16.73
N GLU A 83 35.58 24.93 15.52
CA GLU A 83 35.44 26.16 14.72
C GLU A 83 34.15 26.16 13.87
N LEU A 84 33.42 25.04 13.78
CA LEU A 84 32.09 25.01 13.16
C LEU A 84 31.15 25.96 13.90
N GLN A 85 30.42 26.79 13.15
CA GLN A 85 29.67 27.90 13.73
C GLN A 85 28.67 27.43 14.80
N TRP A 86 27.95 26.35 14.51
CA TRP A 86 26.95 25.71 15.37
C TRP A 86 27.53 24.95 16.57
N ILE A 87 28.84 24.66 16.58
CA ILE A 87 29.53 24.17 17.78
C ILE A 87 30.00 25.35 18.64
N ALA A 88 30.46 26.42 18.00
CA ALA A 88 31.03 27.59 18.66
C ALA A 88 30.00 28.45 19.40
N ASP A 89 28.73 28.48 18.96
CA ASP A 89 27.64 29.19 19.66
C ASP A 89 26.88 28.31 20.68
N GLY A 90 27.11 27.00 20.66
CA GLY A 90 26.77 26.03 21.69
C GLY A 90 25.92 24.88 21.16
N ILE A 91 26.38 23.65 21.39
CA ILE A 91 25.79 22.40 20.85
C ILE A 91 24.39 22.14 21.42
N THR A 92 23.37 22.14 20.57
CA THR A 92 21.99 21.70 20.86
C THR A 92 21.88 20.17 20.95
N SER A 93 20.70 19.64 21.31
CA SER A 93 20.48 18.19 21.36
C SER A 93 20.72 17.50 20.00
N ASP A 94 20.35 18.16 18.92
CA ASP A 94 20.33 17.56 17.58
C ASP A 94 21.72 17.67 16.95
N GLU A 95 22.43 18.78 17.23
CA GLU A 95 23.83 18.97 16.86
C GLU A 95 24.79 18.05 17.62
N LEU A 96 24.41 17.58 18.81
CA LEU A 96 25.23 16.68 19.63
C LEU A 96 25.56 15.39 18.90
N GLU A 97 24.54 14.73 18.33
CA GLU A 97 24.71 13.48 17.58
C GLU A 97 25.63 13.69 16.37
N THR A 98 25.45 14.79 15.64
CA THR A 98 26.32 15.13 14.50
C THR A 98 27.76 15.40 14.93
N ALA A 99 27.95 16.12 16.03
CA ALA A 99 29.29 16.37 16.56
C ALA A 99 29.98 15.05 16.96
N GLU A 100 29.27 14.12 17.58
CA GLU A 100 29.77 12.77 17.90
C GLU A 100 30.10 11.95 16.65
N HIS A 101 29.31 12.05 15.59
CA HIS A 101 29.61 11.39 14.32
C HIS A 101 30.87 11.98 13.66
N LEU A 102 31.05 13.30 13.70
CA LEU A 102 32.24 13.97 13.17
C LEU A 102 33.50 13.63 13.97
N THR A 103 33.42 13.50 15.30
CA THR A 103 34.58 13.08 16.10
C THR A 103 34.98 11.64 15.79
N GLN A 104 34.01 10.74 15.55
CA GLN A 104 34.28 9.36 15.12
C GLN A 104 34.94 9.32 13.73
N LEU A 105 34.41 10.06 12.76
CA LEU A 105 35.02 10.18 11.43
C LEU A 105 36.45 10.74 11.53
N ALA A 106 36.67 11.80 12.31
CA ALA A 106 38.00 12.37 12.50
C ALA A 106 39.00 11.38 13.14
N ALA A 107 38.53 10.52 14.05
CA ALA A 107 39.38 9.57 14.75
C ALA A 107 39.76 8.35 13.89
N PHE A 108 38.83 7.87 13.05
CA PHE A 108 38.98 6.58 12.36
C PHE A 108 39.02 6.68 10.83
N HIS A 109 38.55 7.79 10.25
CA HIS A 109 38.28 7.97 8.82
C HIS A 109 38.65 9.37 8.33
N GLN A 110 39.92 9.79 8.53
CA GLN A 110 40.35 11.19 8.34
C GLN A 110 40.06 11.78 6.96
N GLU A 111 40.27 11.03 5.87
CA GLU A 111 40.03 11.53 4.50
C GLU A 111 38.53 11.82 4.25
N ILE A 112 37.65 10.97 4.79
CA ILE A 112 36.19 11.16 4.75
C ILE A 112 35.79 12.35 5.60
N PHE A 113 36.33 12.46 6.83
CA PHE A 113 36.12 13.62 7.69
C PHE A 113 36.49 14.94 6.99
N TRP A 114 37.68 15.03 6.39
CA TRP A 114 38.10 16.24 5.70
C TRP A 114 37.26 16.54 4.45
N SER A 115 36.81 15.51 3.74
CA SER A 115 35.92 15.69 2.58
C SER A 115 34.55 16.23 3.01
N LEU A 116 34.02 15.78 4.14
CA LEU A 116 32.71 16.15 4.68
C LEU A 116 32.75 17.53 5.34
N VAL A 117 33.75 17.81 6.18
CA VAL A 117 33.84 19.07 6.91
C VAL A 117 34.09 20.28 6.02
N ASN A 118 34.54 20.07 4.78
CA ASN A 118 34.70 21.14 3.80
C ASN A 118 33.43 21.41 2.97
N LYS A 119 32.33 20.67 3.21
CA LYS A 119 31.05 20.91 2.53
C LYS A 119 30.39 22.19 3.07
N PRO A 120 29.90 23.10 2.20
CA PRO A 120 29.31 24.36 2.64
C PRO A 120 28.15 24.20 3.63
N TRP A 121 27.30 23.21 3.40
CA TRP A 121 26.11 22.91 4.20
C TRP A 121 26.42 22.40 5.61
N LEU A 122 27.66 21.98 5.88
CA LEU A 122 28.08 21.63 7.24
C LEU A 122 28.66 22.84 7.99
N GLN A 123 28.89 23.95 7.28
CA GLN A 123 29.49 25.17 7.82
C GLN A 123 28.46 26.18 8.31
N ASP A 124 27.29 26.25 7.65
CA ASP A 124 26.11 26.88 8.23
C ASP A 124 25.41 25.92 9.21
N GLY A 125 24.46 26.41 10.00
CA GLY A 125 23.82 25.58 11.03
C GLY A 125 23.14 24.34 10.42
N LEU A 126 22.96 23.30 11.22
CA LEU A 126 22.49 22.00 10.71
C LEU A 126 20.97 21.93 10.55
N ALA A 127 20.54 21.49 9.36
CA ALA A 127 19.22 20.97 9.11
C ALA A 127 19.16 19.44 9.36
N GLU A 128 17.97 18.90 9.60
CA GLU A 128 17.73 17.47 9.84
C GLU A 128 18.30 16.58 8.71
N ALA A 129 18.11 16.98 7.46
CA ALA A 129 18.66 16.33 6.27
C ALA A 129 20.20 16.18 6.33
N GLU A 130 20.89 17.21 6.82
CA GLU A 130 22.35 17.24 6.92
C GLU A 130 22.84 16.34 8.07
N ILE A 131 22.11 16.32 9.19
CA ILE A 131 22.37 15.42 10.33
C ILE A 131 22.29 13.95 9.85
N SER A 132 21.21 13.59 9.17
CA SER A 132 21.00 12.25 8.61
C SER A 132 22.05 11.86 7.57
N ALA A 133 22.48 12.80 6.73
CA ALA A 133 23.55 12.57 5.76
C ALA A 133 24.89 12.26 6.44
N VAL A 134 25.28 13.02 7.48
CA VAL A 134 26.52 12.77 8.25
C VAL A 134 26.49 11.39 8.91
N LYS A 135 25.36 11.05 9.55
CA LYS A 135 25.13 9.73 10.16
C LYS A 135 25.28 8.60 9.13
N SER A 136 24.64 8.75 7.98
CA SER A 136 24.68 7.75 6.90
C SER A 136 26.08 7.58 6.32
N VAL A 137 26.84 8.66 6.12
CA VAL A 137 28.24 8.60 5.69
C VAL A 137 29.10 7.85 6.73
N LEU A 138 28.90 8.09 8.03
CA LEU A 138 29.60 7.34 9.08
C LEU A 138 29.26 5.84 9.02
N ILE A 139 27.99 5.48 8.85
CA ILE A 139 27.56 4.08 8.72
C ILE A 139 28.28 3.42 7.53
N ILE A 140 28.35 4.10 6.38
CA ILE A 140 29.07 3.58 5.21
C ILE A 140 30.56 3.42 5.55
N ALA A 141 31.20 4.44 6.14
CA ALA A 141 32.63 4.43 6.46
C ALA A 141 33.02 3.30 7.42
N GLN A 142 32.15 2.99 8.39
CA GLN A 142 32.32 1.88 9.33
C GLN A 142 32.26 0.50 8.64
N ARG A 143 31.61 0.41 7.48
CA ARG A 143 31.50 -0.82 6.68
C ARG A 143 32.60 -0.91 5.63
N ASP A 144 32.83 0.17 4.89
CA ASP A 144 33.83 0.27 3.83
C ASP A 144 34.24 1.74 3.59
N GLY A 145 35.53 2.02 3.80
CA GLY A 145 36.09 3.38 3.64
C GLY A 145 36.10 3.85 2.19
N ASP A 146 36.41 2.98 1.23
CA ASP A 146 36.47 3.34 -0.19
C ASP A 146 35.05 3.69 -0.70
N ALA A 147 34.03 2.98 -0.23
CA ALA A 147 32.63 3.28 -0.52
C ALA A 147 32.24 4.66 0.03
N ALA A 148 32.59 4.96 1.29
CA ALA A 148 32.29 6.25 1.89
C ALA A 148 33.02 7.41 1.19
N GLU A 149 34.30 7.24 0.85
CA GLU A 149 35.05 8.22 0.04
C GLU A 149 34.37 8.50 -1.30
N ARG A 150 33.86 7.44 -1.95
CA ARG A 150 33.12 7.59 -3.20
C ARG A 150 31.80 8.35 -3.01
N VAL A 151 31.05 8.05 -1.95
CA VAL A 151 29.77 8.70 -1.65
C VAL A 151 29.94 10.18 -1.33
N VAL A 152 30.92 10.56 -0.49
CA VAL A 152 31.16 11.98 -0.17
C VAL A 152 31.68 12.79 -1.36
N ALA A 153 32.22 12.11 -2.38
CA ALA A 153 32.66 12.69 -3.64
C ALA A 153 31.54 12.87 -4.68
N LEU A 154 30.33 12.37 -4.43
CA LEU A 154 29.19 12.57 -5.33
C LEU A 154 28.87 14.06 -5.45
N ARG A 155 28.61 14.50 -6.69
CA ARG A 155 28.52 15.93 -7.02
C ARG A 155 27.35 16.60 -6.32
N TRP A 156 26.20 15.95 -6.29
CA TRP A 156 24.97 16.42 -5.63
C TRP A 156 25.07 16.47 -4.10
N LEU A 157 26.14 15.92 -3.49
CA LEU A 157 26.41 16.12 -2.06
C LEU A 157 27.31 17.34 -1.78
N SER A 158 27.56 18.18 -2.79
CA SER A 158 28.51 19.30 -2.69
C SER A 158 27.87 20.66 -2.45
N ASP A 159 26.57 20.79 -2.71
CA ASP A 159 25.70 21.91 -2.37
C ASP A 159 24.71 21.51 -1.26
N ALA A 160 23.74 22.38 -0.95
CA ALA A 160 22.79 22.15 0.15
C ALA A 160 22.04 20.83 -0.04
N ILE A 161 21.94 20.04 1.04
CA ILE A 161 21.33 18.71 0.99
C ILE A 161 19.81 18.84 0.97
N THR A 162 19.19 18.19 -0.01
CA THR A 162 17.75 18.03 -0.14
C THR A 162 17.26 16.71 0.49
N ASP A 163 15.95 16.58 0.73
CA ASP A 163 15.34 15.34 1.24
C ASP A 163 15.59 14.14 0.32
N ILE A 164 15.64 14.39 -0.99
CA ILE A 164 15.90 13.37 -2.01
C ILE A 164 17.33 12.86 -1.90
N GLU A 165 18.30 13.77 -1.78
CA GLU A 165 19.71 13.41 -1.60
C GLU A 165 19.94 12.71 -0.27
N THR A 166 19.26 13.14 0.79
CA THR A 166 19.27 12.46 2.10
C THR A 166 18.81 11.02 1.97
N SER A 167 17.63 10.80 1.37
CA SER A 167 17.08 9.46 1.14
C SER A 167 18.04 8.58 0.35
N ALA A 168 18.74 9.13 -0.64
CA ALA A 168 19.72 8.39 -1.43
C ALA A 168 20.95 7.99 -0.59
N VAL A 169 21.49 8.88 0.26
CA VAL A 169 22.62 8.52 1.12
C VAL A 169 22.21 7.50 2.19
N GLU A 170 20.99 7.61 2.73
CA GLU A 170 20.43 6.62 3.66
C GLU A 170 20.28 5.25 3.01
N ASP A 171 19.75 5.18 1.78
CA ASP A 171 19.65 3.90 1.05
C ASP A 171 21.03 3.28 0.79
N LEU A 172 22.05 4.09 0.47
CA LEU A 172 23.43 3.61 0.35
C LEU A 172 23.98 3.09 1.69
N ALA A 173 23.66 3.75 2.80
CA ALA A 173 24.06 3.29 4.13
C ALA A 173 23.40 1.95 4.49
N LEU A 174 22.11 1.77 4.17
CA LEU A 174 21.39 0.51 4.38
C LEU A 174 21.90 -0.61 3.46
N ILE A 175 22.28 -0.29 2.23
CA ILE A 175 22.98 -1.24 1.35
C ILE A 175 24.33 -1.59 1.98
N ALA A 176 25.11 -0.64 2.51
CA ALA A 176 26.43 -0.91 3.09
C ALA A 176 26.37 -1.84 4.30
N GLN A 177 25.31 -1.74 5.10
CA GLN A 177 25.05 -2.67 6.20
C GLN A 177 24.80 -4.10 5.72
N SER A 178 24.21 -4.26 4.52
CA SER A 178 23.85 -5.56 3.94
C SER A 178 24.96 -6.15 3.04
N ASP A 179 25.62 -5.30 2.24
CA ASP A 179 26.63 -5.63 1.24
C ASP A 179 27.50 -4.39 0.93
N ALA A 180 28.64 -4.29 1.61
CA ALA A 180 29.56 -3.17 1.48
C ALA A 180 30.22 -3.09 0.09
N ASP A 181 30.62 -4.24 -0.48
CA ASP A 181 31.15 -4.33 -1.85
C ASP A 181 30.09 -3.86 -2.87
N GLY A 182 28.83 -4.23 -2.64
CA GLY A 182 27.68 -3.77 -3.43
C GLY A 182 27.54 -2.24 -3.40
N THR A 183 27.70 -1.63 -2.22
CA THR A 183 27.62 -0.16 -2.06
C THR A 183 28.71 0.57 -2.82
N LEU A 184 29.97 0.15 -2.69
CA LEU A 184 31.10 0.72 -3.44
C LEU A 184 30.82 0.67 -4.95
N ARG A 185 30.30 -0.46 -5.42
CA ARG A 185 29.99 -0.65 -6.83
C ARG A 185 28.84 0.24 -7.30
N ILE A 186 27.77 0.36 -6.51
CA ILE A 186 26.60 1.22 -6.83
C ILE A 186 27.01 2.69 -6.84
N ALA A 187 27.76 3.16 -5.84
CA ALA A 187 28.28 4.54 -5.76
C ALA A 187 29.24 4.89 -6.92
N ALA A 188 29.75 3.88 -7.64
CA ALA A 188 30.56 4.05 -8.84
C ALA A 188 29.75 4.08 -10.15
N MET A 189 28.44 3.85 -10.12
CA MET A 189 27.62 3.77 -11.33
C MET A 189 27.20 5.16 -11.85
N PRO A 190 26.99 5.30 -13.18
CA PRO A 190 26.67 6.60 -13.81
C PRO A 190 25.38 7.26 -13.33
N PHE A 191 24.33 6.47 -13.02
CA PHE A 191 23.03 7.02 -12.57
C PHE A 191 23.08 7.79 -11.24
N LEU A 192 24.21 7.77 -10.51
CA LEU A 192 24.42 8.61 -9.33
C LEU A 192 25.31 9.83 -9.59
N GLU A 193 25.73 10.08 -10.84
CA GLU A 193 26.45 11.31 -11.20
C GLU A 193 25.56 12.55 -11.12
N SER A 194 24.27 12.37 -11.40
CA SER A 194 23.14 13.22 -11.05
C SER A 194 22.13 12.40 -10.24
N LEU A 195 21.14 13.05 -9.64
CA LEU A 195 20.10 12.35 -8.90
C LEU A 195 18.73 12.81 -9.40
N ASP A 196 18.19 12.06 -10.37
CA ASP A 196 16.83 12.23 -10.85
C ASP A 196 15.86 11.28 -10.13
N ALA A 197 14.56 11.52 -10.27
CA ALA A 197 13.53 10.73 -9.58
C ALA A 197 13.63 9.20 -9.81
N PRO A 198 13.89 8.70 -11.03
CA PRO A 198 14.07 7.26 -11.25
C PRO A 198 15.30 6.67 -10.55
N ASP A 199 16.36 7.47 -10.33
CA ASP A 199 17.61 7.01 -9.72
C ASP A 199 17.41 6.67 -8.25
N VAL A 200 16.65 7.52 -7.55
CA VAL A 200 16.27 7.33 -6.15
C VAL A 200 15.37 6.09 -6.01
N ALA A 201 14.40 5.93 -6.91
CA ALA A 201 13.54 4.74 -6.92
C ALA A 201 14.32 3.45 -7.24
N ALA A 202 15.30 3.51 -8.15
CA ALA A 202 16.21 2.41 -8.44
C ALA A 202 17.08 2.05 -7.24
N LEU A 203 17.63 3.06 -6.56
CA LEU A 203 18.47 2.88 -5.38
C LEU A 203 17.69 2.28 -4.21
N ARG A 204 16.47 2.76 -3.95
CA ARG A 204 15.55 2.18 -2.95
C ARG A 204 15.18 0.73 -3.29
N SER A 205 14.91 0.43 -4.57
CA SER A 205 14.67 -0.95 -5.03
C SER A 205 15.88 -1.86 -4.78
N LEU A 206 17.09 -1.38 -5.05
CA LEU A 206 18.34 -2.09 -4.77
C LEU A 206 18.57 -2.28 -3.27
N GLN A 207 18.29 -1.27 -2.44
CA GLN A 207 18.35 -1.33 -0.99
C GLN A 207 17.41 -2.41 -0.44
N GLN A 208 16.15 -2.43 -0.87
CA GLN A 208 15.17 -3.43 -0.46
C GLN A 208 15.59 -4.84 -0.91
N LEU A 209 16.16 -4.98 -2.12
CA LEU A 209 16.71 -6.25 -2.57
C LEU A 209 17.91 -6.70 -1.73
N ALA A 210 18.82 -5.80 -1.38
CA ALA A 210 19.98 -6.14 -0.55
C ALA A 210 19.54 -6.72 0.80
N PHE A 211 18.50 -6.13 1.40
CA PHE A 211 17.94 -6.56 2.67
C PHE A 211 17.07 -7.83 2.56
N LEU A 212 16.07 -7.84 1.68
CA LEU A 212 15.05 -8.90 1.61
C LEU A 212 15.44 -10.08 0.73
N ASN A 213 16.25 -9.86 -0.30
CA ASN A 213 16.63 -10.90 -1.26
C ASN A 213 18.09 -10.76 -1.75
N PRO A 214 19.09 -10.94 -0.86
CA PRO A 214 20.50 -10.67 -1.14
C PRO A 214 21.09 -11.55 -2.25
N ARG A 215 20.44 -12.66 -2.59
CA ARG A 215 20.82 -13.48 -3.74
C ARG A 215 20.44 -12.79 -5.05
N VAL A 216 19.22 -12.28 -5.14
CA VAL A 216 18.74 -11.54 -6.31
C VAL A 216 19.49 -10.22 -6.45
N PHE A 217 19.73 -9.50 -5.35
CA PHE A 217 20.57 -8.29 -5.35
C PHE A 217 21.94 -8.52 -6.03
N ARG A 218 22.66 -9.57 -5.61
CA ARG A 218 23.96 -9.92 -6.21
C ARG A 218 23.84 -10.39 -7.66
N GLN A 219 22.75 -11.06 -8.04
CA GLN A 219 22.48 -11.38 -9.45
C GLN A 219 22.32 -10.10 -10.27
N VAL A 220 21.52 -9.14 -9.80
CA VAL A 220 21.30 -7.84 -10.47
C VAL A 220 22.63 -7.13 -10.64
N LEU A 221 23.39 -6.95 -9.55
CA LEU A 221 24.67 -6.27 -9.64
C LEU A 221 25.63 -6.98 -10.58
N THR A 222 25.71 -8.31 -10.59
CA THR A 222 26.65 -9.05 -11.47
C THR A 222 26.14 -9.28 -12.88
N HIS A 223 24.94 -8.82 -13.23
CA HIS A 223 24.35 -9.02 -14.54
C HIS A 223 25.18 -8.31 -15.64
N PRO A 224 25.52 -8.97 -16.77
CA PRO A 224 26.36 -8.39 -17.81
C PRO A 224 25.85 -7.05 -18.36
N THR A 225 24.53 -6.87 -18.49
CA THR A 225 23.91 -5.62 -18.95
C THR A 225 24.24 -4.44 -18.03
N LEU A 226 24.33 -4.67 -16.72
CA LEU A 226 24.60 -3.62 -15.71
C LEU A 226 26.09 -3.55 -15.34
N ARG A 227 26.95 -4.25 -16.09
CA ARG A 227 28.39 -4.30 -15.79
C ARG A 227 29.04 -2.93 -15.90
N ASP A 228 28.66 -2.17 -16.92
CA ASP A 228 29.17 -0.83 -17.19
C ASP A 228 28.39 0.25 -16.40
N GLY A 229 27.49 -0.17 -15.51
CA GLY A 229 26.69 0.67 -14.63
C GLY A 229 25.21 0.73 -15.05
N ILE A 230 24.40 1.27 -14.15
CA ILE A 230 23.00 1.64 -14.42
C ILE A 230 23.02 3.03 -15.08
N THR A 231 22.27 3.16 -16.18
CA THR A 231 21.96 4.44 -16.85
C THR A 231 20.55 4.89 -16.44
N ASP A 232 20.15 6.12 -16.73
CA ASP A 232 18.81 6.63 -16.40
C ASP A 232 17.67 5.79 -17.03
N GLU A 233 17.90 5.23 -18.22
CA GLU A 233 16.98 4.27 -18.86
C GLU A 233 16.86 2.98 -18.04
N TRP A 234 17.99 2.45 -17.57
CA TRP A 234 18.00 1.27 -16.70
C TRP A 234 17.47 1.57 -15.31
N ALA A 235 17.61 2.79 -14.79
CA ALA A 235 17.12 3.16 -13.46
C ALA A 235 15.59 2.95 -13.37
N GLN A 236 14.84 3.34 -14.40
CA GLN A 236 13.39 3.10 -14.46
C GLN A 236 13.04 1.61 -14.37
N ILE A 237 13.81 0.75 -15.04
CA ILE A 237 13.62 -0.70 -15.00
C ILE A 237 14.04 -1.27 -13.63
N VAL A 238 15.19 -0.87 -13.11
CA VAL A 238 15.74 -1.32 -11.82
C VAL A 238 14.84 -0.92 -10.65
N ALA A 239 14.14 0.20 -10.74
CA ALA A 239 13.13 0.62 -9.77
C ALA A 239 12.02 -0.44 -9.55
N THR A 240 11.79 -1.33 -10.52
CA THR A 240 10.80 -2.43 -10.41
C THR A 240 11.35 -3.69 -9.73
N PHE A 241 12.67 -3.80 -9.56
CA PHE A 241 13.31 -5.08 -9.25
C PHE A 241 13.05 -5.58 -7.83
N ASN A 242 12.74 -4.74 -6.84
CA ASN A 242 12.28 -5.25 -5.55
C ASN A 242 11.00 -6.09 -5.70
N GLY A 243 9.99 -5.55 -6.38
CA GLY A 243 8.74 -6.27 -6.63
C GLY A 243 8.98 -7.55 -7.42
N VAL A 244 9.71 -7.45 -8.54
CA VAL A 244 10.05 -8.60 -9.39
C VAL A 244 10.85 -9.65 -8.62
N GLY A 245 11.84 -9.25 -7.83
CA GLY A 245 12.67 -10.14 -7.04
C GLY A 245 11.90 -10.90 -5.96
N ARG A 246 10.82 -10.31 -5.42
CA ARG A 246 9.93 -10.92 -4.43
C ARG A 246 8.94 -11.91 -5.07
N THR A 247 8.40 -11.60 -6.25
CA THR A 247 7.30 -12.38 -6.84
C THR A 247 7.72 -13.30 -7.98
N ASN A 248 8.64 -12.87 -8.82
CA ASN A 248 9.07 -13.60 -10.02
C ASN A 248 10.50 -13.22 -10.46
N PRO A 249 11.53 -13.62 -9.70
CA PRO A 249 12.92 -13.22 -9.96
C PRO A 249 13.46 -13.70 -11.32
N ALA A 250 12.81 -14.68 -11.96
CA ALA A 250 13.19 -15.13 -13.30
C ALA A 250 12.94 -14.08 -14.40
N LEU A 251 12.11 -13.06 -14.13
CA LEU A 251 11.85 -11.97 -15.07
C LEU A 251 13.01 -10.95 -15.17
N ILE A 252 13.95 -10.93 -14.21
CA ILE A 252 15.07 -9.97 -14.22
C ILE A 252 15.88 -10.07 -15.51
N ASP A 253 16.20 -11.27 -15.96
CA ASP A 253 16.97 -11.47 -17.20
C ASP A 253 16.18 -10.98 -18.44
N THR A 254 14.85 -11.12 -18.43
CA THR A 254 13.98 -10.58 -19.50
C THR A 254 13.93 -9.05 -19.44
N LEU A 255 13.85 -8.49 -18.23
CA LEU A 255 13.80 -7.04 -18.03
C LEU A 255 15.13 -6.35 -18.35
N LEU A 256 16.25 -7.08 -18.30
CA LEU A 256 17.58 -6.59 -18.67
C LEU A 256 17.96 -6.87 -20.13
N ASP A 257 17.00 -7.29 -20.96
CA ASP A 257 17.14 -7.46 -22.41
C ASP A 257 16.46 -6.30 -23.14
N SER A 258 17.25 -5.34 -23.63
CA SER A 258 16.76 -4.14 -24.31
C SER A 258 15.99 -4.43 -25.60
N GLU A 259 16.11 -5.63 -26.17
CA GLU A 259 15.32 -6.03 -27.34
C GLU A 259 13.90 -6.49 -26.98
N ARG A 260 13.66 -6.78 -25.69
CA ARG A 260 12.37 -7.28 -25.18
C ARG A 260 11.60 -6.24 -24.39
N VAL A 261 12.29 -5.26 -23.81
CA VAL A 261 11.66 -4.25 -22.98
C VAL A 261 11.40 -2.97 -23.77
N THR A 262 10.22 -2.41 -23.56
CA THR A 262 9.90 -1.04 -23.95
C THR A 262 9.62 -0.22 -22.71
N VAL A 263 10.16 1.00 -22.69
CA VAL A 263 9.94 1.98 -21.64
C VAL A 263 9.31 3.22 -22.28
N GLU A 264 8.14 3.59 -21.79
CA GLU A 264 7.45 4.83 -22.15
C GLU A 264 7.46 5.73 -20.93
N SER A 265 7.99 6.95 -21.04
CA SER A 265 8.08 7.88 -19.91
C SER A 265 7.46 9.23 -20.22
N ARG A 266 6.95 9.88 -19.17
CA ARG A 266 6.30 11.20 -19.25
C ARG A 266 6.52 11.95 -17.94
N ALA A 267 7.14 13.13 -18.02
CA ALA A 267 7.14 14.06 -16.91
C ALA A 267 5.82 14.84 -16.87
N ILE A 268 5.25 14.96 -15.68
CA ILE A 268 4.04 15.76 -15.42
C ILE A 268 4.32 16.76 -14.29
N ASP A 269 3.70 17.92 -14.36
CA ASP A 269 3.67 18.86 -13.24
C ASP A 269 2.36 18.67 -12.45
N LEU A 270 2.51 18.45 -11.15
CA LEU A 270 1.44 18.36 -10.18
C LEU A 270 1.38 19.65 -9.32
N PRO A 271 0.18 20.15 -8.97
CA PRO A 271 0.03 21.35 -8.17
C PRO A 271 0.78 21.38 -6.83
N LEU A 272 0.92 20.24 -6.13
CA LEU A 272 1.52 20.19 -4.80
C LEU A 272 2.91 19.55 -4.78
N SER A 273 3.12 18.47 -5.55
CA SER A 273 4.42 17.79 -5.64
C SER A 273 5.39 18.40 -6.65
N GLY A 274 4.92 19.27 -7.55
CA GLY A 274 5.75 19.75 -8.65
C GLY A 274 5.99 18.66 -9.69
N ALA A 275 7.24 18.52 -10.16
CA ALA A 275 7.58 17.59 -11.23
C ALA A 275 7.55 16.12 -10.75
N VAL A 276 6.78 15.28 -11.43
CA VAL A 276 6.71 13.83 -11.21
C VAL A 276 7.00 13.10 -12.51
N MET A 277 7.87 12.09 -12.47
CA MET A 277 8.17 11.24 -13.61
C MET A 277 7.29 9.99 -13.60
N LEU A 278 6.57 9.77 -14.69
CA LEU A 278 5.81 8.54 -14.93
C LEU A 278 6.59 7.64 -15.91
N ALA A 279 6.59 6.33 -15.66
CA ALA A 279 7.15 5.35 -16.58
C ALA A 279 6.23 4.14 -16.71
N ILE A 280 6.07 3.61 -17.92
CA ILE A 280 5.45 2.31 -18.20
C ILE A 280 6.47 1.39 -18.83
N ILE A 281 6.63 0.20 -18.24
CA ILE A 281 7.59 -0.81 -18.63
C ILE A 281 6.83 -2.05 -19.11
N ARG A 282 7.17 -2.55 -20.30
CA ARG A 282 6.50 -3.70 -20.93
C ARG A 282 7.51 -4.63 -21.55
N THR A 283 7.25 -5.94 -21.49
CA THR A 283 8.01 -6.98 -22.21
C THR A 283 7.33 -7.43 -23.51
N GLY A 284 6.21 -6.81 -23.86
CA GLY A 284 5.38 -7.14 -25.02
C GLY A 284 4.54 -5.95 -25.49
N PRO A 285 3.63 -6.17 -26.46
CA PRO A 285 2.70 -5.14 -26.91
C PRO A 285 1.85 -4.62 -25.74
N GLY A 286 1.48 -3.34 -25.80
CA GLY A 286 0.63 -2.70 -24.80
C GLY A 286 -0.39 -1.75 -25.41
N ALA A 287 -1.33 -1.30 -24.58
CA ALA A 287 -2.35 -0.34 -24.98
C ALA A 287 -1.81 1.09 -24.93
N ALA A 288 -2.06 1.87 -25.99
CA ALA A 288 -1.61 3.25 -26.09
C ALA A 288 -2.21 4.17 -24.99
N ARG A 289 -3.38 3.81 -24.46
CA ARG A 289 -4.09 4.58 -23.43
C ARG A 289 -3.51 4.42 -22.03
N SER A 290 -2.62 3.45 -21.78
CA SER A 290 -2.20 3.12 -20.40
C SER A 290 -1.43 4.25 -19.74
N MET A 291 -0.65 5.03 -20.49
CA MET A 291 0.03 6.22 -19.95
C MET A 291 -0.97 7.31 -19.54
N ASP A 292 -2.04 7.50 -20.31
CA ASP A 292 -3.07 8.47 -19.97
C ASP A 292 -3.89 8.01 -18.75
N LEU A 293 -4.11 6.70 -18.59
CA LEU A 293 -4.72 6.13 -17.38
C LEU A 293 -3.84 6.34 -16.14
N LEU A 294 -2.52 6.12 -16.26
CA LEU A 294 -1.56 6.34 -15.19
C LEU A 294 -1.49 7.82 -14.78
N GLU A 295 -1.35 8.72 -15.75
CA GLU A 295 -1.36 10.16 -15.48
C GLU A 295 -2.66 10.60 -14.81
N THR A 296 -3.81 10.13 -15.30
CA THR A 296 -5.12 10.45 -14.71
C THR A 296 -5.22 9.97 -13.27
N ALA A 297 -4.79 8.74 -12.99
CA ALA A 297 -4.76 8.20 -11.63
C ALA A 297 -3.89 9.03 -10.69
N VAL A 298 -2.67 9.39 -11.11
CA VAL A 298 -1.74 10.20 -10.31
C VAL A 298 -2.32 11.58 -10.01
N ARG A 299 -2.84 12.28 -11.04
CA ARG A 299 -3.45 13.60 -10.87
C ARG A 299 -4.67 13.57 -9.96
N ASN A 300 -5.57 12.60 -10.17
CA ASN A 300 -6.78 12.47 -9.37
C ASN A 300 -6.45 12.13 -7.90
N SER A 301 -5.42 11.33 -7.65
CA SER A 301 -4.99 10.99 -6.30
C SER A 301 -4.44 12.21 -5.55
N GLU A 302 -3.56 13.01 -6.15
CA GLU A 302 -3.08 14.25 -5.53
C GLU A 302 -4.21 15.26 -5.33
N GLU A 303 -5.06 15.45 -6.33
CA GLU A 303 -6.22 16.32 -6.21
C GLU A 303 -7.10 15.87 -5.04
N PHE A 304 -7.52 14.60 -5.01
CA PHE A 304 -8.42 14.06 -3.99
C PHE A 304 -7.85 14.20 -2.58
N MET A 305 -6.58 13.81 -2.38
CA MET A 305 -5.90 13.93 -1.10
C MET A 305 -5.67 15.38 -0.69
N ALA A 306 -5.52 16.28 -1.66
CA ALA A 306 -5.10 17.66 -1.45
C ALA A 306 -3.87 17.72 -0.51
N ALA A 307 -2.93 16.82 -0.78
CA ALA A 307 -1.63 16.66 -0.17
C ALA A 307 -0.65 16.29 -1.30
N PRO A 308 0.65 16.63 -1.19
CA PRO A 308 1.64 16.21 -2.18
C PRO A 308 1.64 14.69 -2.35
N LEU A 309 1.78 14.21 -3.60
CA LEU A 309 2.14 12.83 -3.89
C LEU A 309 3.44 12.48 -3.13
N PRO A 310 3.48 11.38 -2.36
CA PRO A 310 4.63 11.06 -1.50
C PRO A 310 5.88 10.57 -2.26
N VAL A 311 5.79 10.52 -3.59
CA VAL A 311 6.86 10.10 -4.49
C VAL A 311 6.94 11.08 -5.67
N ASN A 312 8.15 11.24 -6.21
CA ASN A 312 8.39 11.99 -7.44
C ASN A 312 8.58 11.08 -8.68
N TYR A 313 8.50 9.76 -8.49
CA TYR A 313 8.55 8.76 -9.55
C TYR A 313 7.43 7.73 -9.38
N VAL A 314 6.72 7.43 -10.47
CA VAL A 314 5.71 6.36 -10.53
C VAL A 314 6.01 5.45 -11.72
N GLY A 315 6.63 4.30 -11.44
CA GLY A 315 6.89 3.26 -12.44
C GLY A 315 5.80 2.20 -12.44
N LEU A 316 5.20 1.92 -13.60
CA LEU A 316 4.21 0.87 -13.82
C LEU A 316 4.78 -0.24 -14.72
N LEU A 317 4.92 -1.45 -14.18
CA LEU A 317 5.34 -2.63 -14.89
C LEU A 317 4.14 -3.48 -15.31
N TYR A 318 4.02 -3.81 -16.60
CA TYR A 318 3.06 -4.81 -17.07
C TYR A 318 3.72 -6.18 -17.20
N GLU A 319 3.71 -6.97 -16.13
CA GLU A 319 4.28 -8.33 -16.09
C GLU A 319 3.60 -9.25 -15.06
N LEU A 320 3.89 -10.55 -15.15
CA LEU A 320 3.52 -11.55 -14.12
C LEU A 320 4.45 -11.47 -12.90
N ALA A 321 4.57 -10.27 -12.32
CA ALA A 321 5.32 -9.94 -11.11
C ALA A 321 4.41 -9.25 -10.06
N VAL A 322 3.21 -9.79 -9.89
CA VAL A 322 2.21 -9.35 -8.90
C VAL A 322 2.18 -10.32 -7.72
N ALA A 323 1.78 -9.84 -6.54
CA ALA A 323 1.65 -10.68 -5.35
C ALA A 323 0.41 -11.60 -5.45
N GLY A 324 0.62 -12.89 -5.18
CA GLY A 324 -0.44 -13.89 -5.11
C GLY A 324 -1.36 -13.93 -6.34
N SER A 325 -2.67 -13.87 -6.10
CA SER A 325 -3.70 -13.87 -7.13
C SER A 325 -4.12 -12.46 -7.60
N SER A 326 -3.49 -11.39 -7.11
CA SER A 326 -3.90 -10.01 -7.37
C SER A 326 -3.80 -9.60 -8.85
N ALA A 327 -4.59 -8.60 -9.23
CA ALA A 327 -4.54 -7.95 -10.54
C ALA A 327 -3.37 -6.95 -10.64
N GLY A 328 -3.06 -6.27 -9.54
CA GLY A 328 -1.97 -5.31 -9.38
C GLY A 328 -1.29 -5.43 -8.02
N THR A 329 -0.12 -4.81 -7.86
CA THR A 329 0.55 -4.69 -6.57
C THR A 329 1.46 -3.46 -6.57
N ASN A 330 1.33 -2.61 -5.56
CA ASN A 330 2.28 -1.54 -5.24
C ASN A 330 3.41 -2.06 -4.34
N PHE A 331 4.66 -1.81 -4.70
CA PHE A 331 5.87 -2.21 -3.97
C PHE A 331 6.60 -1.02 -3.31
N GLY A 332 5.90 0.09 -3.09
CA GLY A 332 6.40 1.34 -2.51
C GLY A 332 7.07 2.26 -3.52
N VAL A 333 7.88 1.73 -4.44
CA VAL A 333 8.62 2.51 -5.46
C VAL A 333 8.13 2.27 -6.89
N SER A 334 7.37 1.20 -7.09
CA SER A 334 6.85 0.79 -8.39
C SER A 334 5.55 0.01 -8.21
N ILE A 335 4.72 0.03 -9.25
CA ILE A 335 3.50 -0.74 -9.36
C ILE A 335 3.72 -1.83 -10.41
N THR A 336 3.22 -3.04 -10.17
CA THR A 336 3.10 -4.07 -11.20
C THR A 336 1.63 -4.39 -11.44
N ILE A 337 1.22 -4.51 -12.71
CA ILE A 337 -0.11 -4.98 -13.13
C ILE A 337 0.06 -6.13 -14.12
N ARG A 338 -0.87 -7.09 -14.12
CA ARG A 338 -0.80 -8.21 -15.09
C ARG A 338 -0.94 -7.72 -16.54
N PRO A 339 -0.19 -8.30 -17.50
CA PRO A 339 -0.24 -7.89 -18.92
C PRO A 339 -1.63 -7.96 -19.56
N LYS A 340 -2.50 -8.84 -19.07
CA LYS A 340 -3.85 -8.99 -19.63
C LYS A 340 -4.73 -7.73 -19.50
N PHE A 341 -4.35 -6.79 -18.63
CA PHE A 341 -5.05 -5.51 -18.46
C PHE A 341 -4.47 -4.40 -19.36
N ASP A 342 -3.30 -4.60 -19.98
CA ASP A 342 -2.68 -3.65 -20.93
C ASP A 342 -3.19 -3.87 -22.36
N VAL A 343 -4.51 -3.92 -22.51
CA VAL A 343 -5.20 -4.18 -23.79
C VAL A 343 -6.25 -3.11 -24.05
N ASP A 344 -6.59 -2.92 -25.33
CA ASP A 344 -7.62 -1.97 -25.78
C ASP A 344 -8.56 -2.63 -26.79
N ASP A 345 -9.08 -3.79 -26.42
CA ASP A 345 -9.98 -4.62 -27.23
C ASP A 345 -11.45 -4.51 -26.79
N GLY A 346 -11.76 -3.61 -25.86
CA GLY A 346 -13.07 -3.46 -25.24
C GLY A 346 -13.48 -4.63 -24.35
N SER A 347 -12.52 -5.48 -23.96
CA SER A 347 -12.75 -6.54 -22.97
C SER A 347 -12.99 -5.96 -21.58
N HIS A 348 -13.44 -6.84 -20.69
CA HIS A 348 -13.60 -6.48 -19.29
C HIS A 348 -12.25 -6.15 -18.63
N GLU A 349 -11.19 -6.88 -18.98
CA GLU A 349 -9.82 -6.55 -18.56
C GLU A 349 -9.41 -5.16 -19.04
N ALA A 350 -9.72 -4.82 -20.30
CA ALA A 350 -9.51 -3.47 -20.81
C ALA A 350 -10.24 -2.45 -19.92
N ASP A 351 -11.54 -2.62 -19.69
CA ASP A 351 -12.33 -1.65 -18.93
C ASP A 351 -11.87 -1.48 -17.48
N SER A 352 -11.31 -2.53 -16.87
CA SER A 352 -10.88 -2.54 -15.46
C SER A 352 -9.49 -1.93 -15.23
N ALA A 353 -8.68 -1.74 -16.27
CA ALA A 353 -7.30 -1.28 -16.14
C ALA A 353 -7.18 0.07 -15.42
N GLY A 354 -8.07 1.03 -15.71
CA GLY A 354 -8.05 2.35 -15.08
C GLY A 354 -8.28 2.29 -13.56
N HIS A 355 -9.24 1.48 -13.13
CA HIS A 355 -9.55 1.26 -11.71
C HIS A 355 -8.36 0.61 -10.99
N ILE A 356 -7.78 -0.45 -11.56
CA ILE A 356 -6.62 -1.14 -10.98
C ILE A 356 -5.43 -0.18 -10.85
N ILE A 357 -5.11 0.59 -11.90
CA ILE A 357 -4.01 1.57 -11.84
C ILE A 357 -4.27 2.60 -10.73
N ALA A 358 -5.50 3.12 -10.62
CA ALA A 358 -5.84 4.10 -9.61
C ALA A 358 -5.76 3.54 -8.18
N HIS A 359 -6.19 2.29 -7.99
CA HIS A 359 -6.05 1.56 -6.74
C HIS A 359 -4.58 1.46 -6.32
N GLU A 360 -3.71 0.96 -7.21
CA GLU A 360 -2.29 0.82 -6.89
C GLU A 360 -1.59 2.17 -6.67
N VAL A 361 -1.99 3.23 -7.39
CA VAL A 361 -1.47 4.59 -7.14
C VAL A 361 -1.89 5.10 -5.76
N ALA A 362 -3.08 4.76 -5.28
CA ALA A 362 -3.54 5.19 -3.96
C ALA A 362 -2.68 4.62 -2.82
N HIS A 363 -2.05 3.46 -3.01
CA HIS A 363 -1.10 2.88 -2.05
C HIS A 363 0.19 3.68 -1.84
N TYR A 364 0.47 4.72 -2.65
CA TYR A 364 1.53 5.68 -2.29
C TYR A 364 1.14 6.54 -1.07
N TYR A 365 -0.16 6.74 -0.82
CA TYR A 365 -0.66 7.41 0.39
C TYR A 365 -1.01 6.41 1.50
N TRP A 366 -1.61 5.27 1.12
CA TRP A 366 -2.17 4.31 2.05
C TRP A 366 -1.39 3.01 2.04
N ASN A 367 -0.44 2.91 2.97
CA ASN A 367 0.37 1.74 3.19
C ASN A 367 0.78 1.68 4.67
N ASN A 368 1.09 0.48 5.17
CA ASN A 368 1.50 0.19 6.54
C ASN A 368 0.45 0.56 7.61
N ASN A 369 -0.85 0.47 7.30
CA ASN A 369 -1.95 0.58 8.28
C ASN A 369 -2.64 -0.77 8.48
N VAL A 370 -3.74 -0.78 9.24
CA VAL A 370 -4.61 -1.97 9.27
C VAL A 370 -5.18 -2.23 7.87
N ASP A 371 -5.18 -3.49 7.43
CA ASP A 371 -5.44 -3.87 6.02
C ASP A 371 -6.73 -3.25 5.44
N TRP A 372 -7.82 -3.18 6.20
CA TRP A 372 -9.07 -2.61 5.70
C TRP A 372 -9.03 -1.08 5.52
N ILE A 373 -8.15 -0.38 6.25
CA ILE A 373 -7.89 1.04 6.01
C ILE A 373 -7.12 1.17 4.71
N ASP A 374 -6.01 0.45 4.54
CA ASP A 374 -5.17 0.56 3.33
C ASP A 374 -5.95 0.18 2.07
N GLU A 375 -6.53 -1.02 2.04
CA GLU A 375 -7.26 -1.54 0.88
C GLU A 375 -8.59 -0.80 0.65
N GLY A 376 -9.26 -0.40 1.73
CA GLY A 376 -10.53 0.33 1.66
C GLY A 376 -10.36 1.77 1.17
N ALA A 377 -9.32 2.45 1.64
CA ALA A 377 -8.95 3.79 1.22
C ALA A 377 -8.49 3.78 -0.25
N ALA A 378 -7.65 2.82 -0.62
CA ALA A 378 -7.23 2.62 -2.00
C ALA A 378 -8.43 2.37 -2.93
N GLU A 379 -9.40 1.56 -2.51
CA GLU A 379 -10.61 1.33 -3.31
C GLU A 379 -11.55 2.52 -3.42
N LEU A 380 -11.72 3.30 -2.35
CA LEU A 380 -12.47 4.54 -2.47
C LEU A 380 -11.80 5.47 -3.50
N MET A 381 -10.48 5.64 -3.42
CA MET A 381 -9.73 6.50 -4.33
C MET A 381 -9.79 6.01 -5.78
N ALA A 382 -9.69 4.69 -6.00
CA ALA A 382 -9.88 4.08 -7.31
C ALA A 382 -11.26 4.39 -7.88
N SER A 383 -12.32 4.19 -7.07
CA SER A 383 -13.71 4.50 -7.44
C SER A 383 -13.91 5.99 -7.76
N VAL A 384 -13.29 6.91 -7.02
CA VAL A 384 -13.33 8.35 -7.28
C VAL A 384 -12.57 8.73 -8.55
N SER A 385 -11.42 8.12 -8.80
CA SER A 385 -10.64 8.38 -10.02
C SER A 385 -11.39 7.88 -11.27
N GLU A 386 -11.96 6.68 -11.18
CA GLU A 386 -12.77 6.09 -12.25
C GLU A 386 -14.04 6.92 -12.51
N LEU A 387 -14.70 7.40 -11.45
CA LEU A 387 -15.82 8.34 -11.54
C LEU A 387 -15.49 9.57 -12.38
N ALA A 388 -14.36 10.23 -12.07
CA ALA A 388 -13.90 11.41 -12.79
C ALA A 388 -13.65 11.11 -14.28
N ARG A 389 -13.19 9.89 -14.58
CA ARG A 389 -12.92 9.43 -15.95
C ARG A 389 -14.19 9.14 -16.76
N VAL A 390 -15.18 8.45 -16.18
CA VAL A 390 -16.37 7.97 -16.94
C VAL A 390 -17.65 8.77 -16.69
N GLY A 391 -17.65 9.70 -15.74
CA GLY A 391 -18.80 10.57 -15.44
C GLY A 391 -20.02 9.82 -14.88
N ARG A 392 -19.80 8.71 -14.17
CA ARG A 392 -20.86 7.94 -13.50
C ARG A 392 -21.21 8.58 -12.14
N PRO A 393 -22.14 8.02 -11.34
CA PRO A 393 -22.21 8.32 -9.91
C PRO A 393 -21.21 7.46 -9.11
N LEU A 394 -20.77 7.96 -7.95
CA LEU A 394 -19.88 7.21 -7.06
C LEU A 394 -20.68 6.09 -6.39
N ASP A 395 -20.40 4.85 -6.78
CA ASP A 395 -20.98 3.63 -6.21
C ASP A 395 -19.87 2.72 -5.70
N ALA A 396 -20.22 1.79 -4.80
CA ALA A 396 -19.27 0.80 -4.32
C ALA A 396 -18.85 -0.11 -5.49
N ALA A 397 -17.56 -0.20 -5.76
CA ALA A 397 -16.99 -1.09 -6.76
C ALA A 397 -17.09 -2.56 -6.32
N ASN A 398 -16.98 -2.82 -5.01
CA ASN A 398 -16.88 -4.17 -4.47
C ASN A 398 -18.21 -4.81 -4.04
N TYR A 399 -18.30 -6.11 -4.29
CA TYR A 399 -19.39 -6.96 -3.81
C TYR A 399 -19.38 -7.05 -2.27
N PRO A 400 -20.53 -7.32 -1.62
CA PRO A 400 -20.55 -7.52 -0.17
C PRO A 400 -19.64 -8.68 0.24
N CYS A 401 -18.88 -8.48 1.33
CA CYS A 401 -18.06 -9.54 1.92
C CYS A 401 -18.89 -10.80 2.22
N GLY A 402 -18.40 -11.95 1.77
CA GLY A 402 -19.08 -13.24 1.95
C GLY A 402 -18.83 -13.92 3.30
N TYR A 403 -17.87 -13.41 4.09
CA TYR A 403 -17.37 -14.05 5.31
C TYR A 403 -17.88 -13.38 6.58
N VAL A 404 -17.87 -12.06 6.61
CA VAL A 404 -18.27 -11.23 7.75
C VAL A 404 -19.05 -10.00 7.27
N THR A 405 -19.82 -9.40 8.17
CA THR A 405 -20.67 -8.24 7.85
C THR A 405 -20.14 -6.92 8.41
N ASN A 406 -19.07 -6.95 9.21
CA ASN A 406 -18.47 -5.77 9.82
C ASN A 406 -16.95 -5.95 9.99
N LEU A 407 -16.23 -4.84 10.16
CA LEU A 407 -14.77 -4.81 10.22
C LEU A 407 -14.20 -5.38 11.53
N ALA A 408 -14.86 -5.18 12.67
CA ALA A 408 -14.41 -5.78 13.93
C ALA A 408 -14.36 -7.32 13.82
N ALA A 409 -15.37 -7.93 13.19
CA ALA A 409 -15.38 -9.36 12.92
C ALA A 409 -14.32 -9.79 11.89
N LEU A 410 -13.95 -8.91 10.94
CA LEU A 410 -12.87 -9.17 9.99
C LEU A 410 -11.51 -9.21 10.70
N GLU A 411 -11.24 -8.27 11.59
CA GLU A 411 -10.01 -8.22 12.39
C GLU A 411 -9.84 -9.49 13.25
N PHE A 412 -10.93 -10.09 13.74
CA PHE A 412 -10.88 -11.38 14.45
C PHE A 412 -10.57 -12.59 13.56
N LEU A 413 -10.73 -12.50 12.24
CA LEU A 413 -10.47 -13.62 11.33
C LEU A 413 -8.98 -13.84 11.04
N ASP A 414 -8.10 -12.91 11.41
CA ASP A 414 -6.66 -12.95 11.14
C ASP A 414 -6.37 -13.36 9.68
N THR A 415 -6.94 -12.58 8.75
CA THR A 415 -6.89 -12.92 7.32
C THR A 415 -5.52 -12.63 6.76
N THR A 416 -4.81 -13.66 6.29
CA THR A 416 -3.61 -13.44 5.48
C THR A 416 -3.98 -12.94 4.09
N HIS A 417 -3.08 -12.20 3.42
CA HIS A 417 -3.24 -11.72 2.04
C HIS A 417 -3.49 -12.86 1.03
N GLU A 418 -3.16 -14.10 1.37
CA GLU A 418 -3.42 -15.28 0.53
C GLU A 418 -4.83 -15.88 0.74
N SER A 419 -5.54 -15.44 1.77
CA SER A 419 -6.86 -15.97 2.11
C SER A 419 -7.96 -15.35 1.25
N ASN A 420 -8.95 -16.15 0.85
CA ASN A 420 -10.13 -15.62 0.16
C ASN A 420 -10.92 -14.60 0.99
N ALA A 421 -10.75 -14.61 2.33
CA ALA A 421 -11.38 -13.65 3.21
C ALA A 421 -10.73 -12.27 3.17
N PHE A 422 -9.48 -12.15 2.69
CA PHE A 422 -8.78 -10.87 2.55
C PHE A 422 -9.50 -9.88 1.64
N VAL A 423 -10.27 -10.37 0.64
CA VAL A 423 -11.13 -9.54 -0.21
C VAL A 423 -12.15 -8.70 0.57
N CYS A 424 -12.43 -9.08 1.82
CA CYS A 424 -13.30 -8.32 2.70
C CYS A 424 -12.68 -7.01 3.19
N ASN A 425 -11.34 -6.87 3.21
CA ASN A 425 -10.65 -5.62 3.54
C ASN A 425 -11.03 -4.54 2.51
N TYR A 426 -10.92 -4.84 1.22
CA TYR A 426 -11.41 -4.02 0.11
C TYR A 426 -12.91 -3.70 0.27
N SER A 427 -13.72 -4.74 0.40
CA SER A 427 -15.18 -4.62 0.28
C SER A 427 -15.83 -3.87 1.45
N LEU A 428 -15.40 -4.14 2.69
CA LEU A 428 -15.93 -3.48 3.88
C LEU A 428 -15.25 -2.14 4.12
N GLY A 429 -13.95 -2.04 3.84
CA GLY A 429 -13.19 -0.80 3.89
C GLY A 429 -13.75 0.27 2.93
N GLU A 430 -13.96 -0.07 1.66
CA GLU A 430 -14.56 0.85 0.69
C GLU A 430 -15.94 1.34 1.16
N ARG A 431 -16.75 0.44 1.74
CA ARG A 431 -18.11 0.78 2.18
C ARG A 431 -18.15 1.74 3.35
N ILE A 432 -17.28 1.57 4.35
CA ILE A 432 -17.21 2.52 5.46
C ILE A 432 -16.78 3.90 4.95
N PHE A 433 -15.74 3.98 4.13
CA PHE A 433 -15.25 5.24 3.60
C PHE A 433 -16.26 5.90 2.65
N LEU A 434 -16.94 5.13 1.80
CA LEU A 434 -17.96 5.64 0.89
C LEU A 434 -19.20 6.16 1.62
N ASP A 435 -19.67 5.49 2.68
CA ASP A 435 -20.81 5.96 3.48
C ASP A 435 -20.42 7.22 4.28
N LEU A 436 -19.20 7.28 4.81
CA LEU A 436 -18.64 8.49 5.43
C LEU A 436 -18.57 9.63 4.41
N TYR A 437 -18.03 9.41 3.21
CA TYR A 437 -17.96 10.40 2.14
C TYR A 437 -19.35 10.96 1.79
N ARG A 438 -20.34 10.08 1.59
CA ARG A 438 -21.72 10.46 1.26
C ARG A 438 -22.41 11.24 2.37
N ARG A 439 -22.14 10.91 3.64
CA ARG A 439 -22.82 11.51 4.81
C ARG A 439 -22.20 12.82 5.25
N LEU A 440 -20.87 12.94 5.17
CA LEU A 440 -20.15 14.14 5.59
C LEU A 440 -20.07 15.18 4.47
N GLY A 441 -20.14 14.74 3.21
CA GLY A 441 -19.92 15.59 2.03
C GLY A 441 -18.43 15.72 1.70
N ASP A 442 -18.14 16.16 0.47
CA ASP A 442 -16.79 16.16 -0.12
C ASP A 442 -15.77 16.90 0.75
N ASP A 443 -16.03 18.17 1.06
CA ASP A 443 -15.09 19.03 1.80
C ASP A 443 -14.70 18.45 3.17
N ALA A 444 -15.70 18.08 3.97
CA ALA A 444 -15.50 17.59 5.33
C ALA A 444 -14.84 16.20 5.33
N PHE A 445 -15.25 15.31 4.42
CA PHE A 445 -14.62 14.00 4.29
C PHE A 445 -13.15 14.14 3.88
N ARG A 446 -12.84 14.87 2.80
CA ARG A 446 -11.46 15.01 2.30
C ARG A 446 -10.55 15.68 3.31
N GLN A 447 -11.04 16.67 4.06
CA GLN A 447 -10.28 17.25 5.17
C GLN A 447 -9.95 16.19 6.24
N GLY A 448 -10.93 15.43 6.69
CA GLY A 448 -10.70 14.41 7.71
C GLY A 448 -9.87 13.22 7.20
N PHE A 449 -10.01 12.85 5.92
CA PHE A 449 -9.23 11.80 5.27
C PHE A 449 -7.75 12.20 5.14
N ARG A 450 -7.48 13.46 4.78
CA ARG A 450 -6.12 14.02 4.84
C ARG A 450 -5.57 14.09 6.26
N ASN A 451 -6.38 14.45 7.25
CA ASN A 451 -5.95 14.42 8.66
C ASN A 451 -5.57 13.01 9.12
N LEU A 452 -6.28 11.99 8.63
CA LEU A 452 -5.95 10.58 8.90
C LEU A 452 -4.61 10.21 8.26
N TYR A 453 -4.40 10.56 7.00
CA TYR A 453 -3.13 10.36 6.30
C TYR A 453 -1.97 11.08 7.02
N GLN A 454 -2.16 12.32 7.45
CA GLN A 454 -1.13 13.05 8.20
C GLN A 454 -0.76 12.36 9.51
N ARG A 455 -1.72 11.68 10.17
CA ARG A 455 -1.43 10.88 11.37
C ARG A 455 -0.64 9.63 11.05
N SER A 456 -0.95 8.96 9.93
CA SER A 456 -0.18 7.78 9.52
C SER A 456 1.26 8.12 9.13
N MET A 457 1.58 9.40 8.90
CA MET A 457 2.95 9.86 8.67
C MET A 457 3.73 10.22 9.95
N VAL A 458 3.05 10.42 11.09
CA VAL A 458 3.76 10.82 12.33
C VAL A 458 4.50 9.62 12.88
N GLU A 459 5.82 9.70 12.96
CA GLU A 459 6.62 8.71 13.67
C GLU A 459 6.28 8.78 15.17
N ASP A 460 5.64 7.72 15.71
CA ASP A 460 5.70 7.46 17.14
C ASP A 460 7.13 6.97 17.41
N GLY A 461 7.82 7.50 18.42
CA GLY A 461 9.29 7.40 18.61
C GLY A 461 9.85 6.00 18.89
N THR A 462 9.44 5.01 18.11
CA THR A 462 9.85 3.62 18.06
C THR A 462 10.48 3.36 16.69
N ASP A 463 11.79 3.14 16.68
CA ASP A 463 12.70 3.22 15.52
C ASP A 463 12.48 2.23 14.35
N ASP A 464 11.35 1.52 14.24
CA ASP A 464 11.20 0.39 13.30
C ASP A 464 10.06 0.50 12.28
N LEU A 465 9.18 1.52 12.34
CA LEU A 465 8.11 1.72 11.36
C LEU A 465 8.01 3.19 10.93
N PRO A 466 8.01 3.49 9.62
CA PRO A 466 7.72 4.84 9.15
C PRO A 466 6.24 5.14 9.41
N GLY A 467 5.97 5.88 10.49
CA GLY A 467 4.65 6.40 10.82
C GLY A 467 3.86 5.61 11.87
N THR A 468 2.80 6.24 12.40
CA THR A 468 1.87 5.66 13.37
C THR A 468 0.89 4.76 12.64
N LEU A 469 0.83 3.48 13.01
CA LEU A 469 -0.24 2.57 12.57
C LEU A 469 -1.59 3.19 12.90
N VAL A 470 -2.38 3.59 11.90
CA VAL A 470 -3.72 4.15 12.16
C VAL A 470 -4.76 3.04 12.30
N GLU A 471 -5.63 3.20 13.29
CA GLU A 471 -6.74 2.26 13.58
C GLU A 471 -8.11 2.97 13.51
N VAL A 472 -9.18 2.25 13.86
CA VAL A 472 -10.55 2.79 13.85
C VAL A 472 -10.72 4.03 14.74
N ASP A 473 -9.98 4.10 15.85
CA ASP A 473 -10.04 5.24 16.77
C ASP A 473 -9.41 6.50 16.15
N ASP A 474 -8.36 6.34 15.36
CA ASP A 474 -7.76 7.42 14.57
C ASP A 474 -8.68 7.88 13.46
N LEU A 475 -9.32 6.95 12.73
CA LEU A 475 -10.35 7.29 11.74
C LEU A 475 -11.47 8.12 12.39
N ARG A 476 -11.97 7.68 13.54
CA ARG A 476 -13.02 8.39 14.29
C ARG A 476 -12.56 9.79 14.68
N SER A 477 -11.35 9.90 15.22
CA SER A 477 -10.76 11.18 15.66
C SER A 477 -10.55 12.15 14.49
N ALA A 478 -9.97 11.67 13.39
CA ALA A 478 -9.61 12.47 12.22
C ALA A 478 -10.85 13.02 11.50
N LEU A 479 -11.89 12.20 11.30
CA LEU A 479 -13.13 12.64 10.65
C LEU A 479 -14.01 13.50 11.55
N SER A 480 -14.07 13.22 12.86
CA SER A 480 -14.86 14.04 13.80
C SER A 480 -14.28 15.43 14.00
N ALA A 481 -12.97 15.62 13.75
CA ALA A 481 -12.36 16.95 13.77
C ALA A 481 -12.82 17.84 12.59
N ALA A 482 -13.28 17.23 11.50
CA ALA A 482 -13.70 17.91 10.27
C ALA A 482 -15.23 18.02 10.11
N ALA A 483 -16.01 17.26 10.89
CA ALA A 483 -17.44 17.07 10.66
C ALA A 483 -18.26 16.83 11.94
N ASP A 484 -19.55 16.57 11.77
CA ASP A 484 -20.45 16.15 12.85
C ASP A 484 -20.04 14.78 13.42
N GLY A 485 -19.52 14.78 14.65
CA GLY A 485 -19.03 13.58 15.32
C GLY A 485 -20.10 12.50 15.52
N ASP A 486 -21.39 12.87 15.64
CA ASP A 486 -22.48 11.91 15.79
C ASP A 486 -22.68 11.11 14.50
N THR A 487 -22.61 11.77 13.34
CA THR A 487 -22.68 11.11 12.02
C THR A 487 -21.50 10.17 11.79
N VAL A 488 -20.29 10.58 12.18
CA VAL A 488 -19.08 9.72 12.12
C VAL A 488 -19.26 8.50 13.01
N ALA A 489 -19.65 8.70 14.28
CA ALA A 489 -19.85 7.62 15.25
C ALA A 489 -20.91 6.61 14.80
N ALA A 490 -22.06 7.07 14.29
CA ALA A 490 -23.12 6.19 13.78
C ALA A 490 -22.67 5.37 12.55
N THR A 491 -21.88 5.98 11.67
CA THR A 491 -21.37 5.30 10.47
C THR A 491 -20.33 4.23 10.83
N ILE A 492 -19.41 4.54 11.75
CA ILE A 492 -18.46 3.57 12.30
C ILE A 492 -19.20 2.45 13.05
N ALA A 493 -20.19 2.77 13.88
CA ALA A 493 -20.99 1.78 14.60
C ALA A 493 -21.72 0.78 13.66
N ARG A 494 -22.10 1.24 12.46
CA ARG A 494 -22.70 0.37 11.44
C ARG A 494 -21.69 -0.58 10.81
N TRP A 495 -20.57 -0.05 10.30
CA TRP A 495 -19.65 -0.81 9.45
C TRP A 495 -18.53 -1.51 10.22
N TYR A 496 -18.11 -0.94 11.35
CA TYR A 496 -17.07 -1.51 12.19
C TYR A 496 -17.66 -2.40 13.28
N ASP A 497 -18.58 -1.88 14.12
CA ASP A 497 -19.14 -2.68 15.24
C ASP A 497 -20.24 -3.65 14.79
N GLY A 498 -20.93 -3.34 13.69
CA GLY A 498 -22.17 -4.03 13.29
C GLY A 498 -23.33 -3.83 14.27
N SER A 499 -23.27 -2.80 15.11
CA SER A 499 -24.24 -2.54 16.17
C SER A 499 -25.46 -1.74 15.70
N GLU A 500 -25.32 -0.99 14.61
CA GLU A 500 -26.46 -0.39 13.92
C GLU A 500 -26.98 -1.31 12.80
N PRO A 501 -28.30 -1.58 12.73
CA PRO A 501 -28.88 -2.35 11.65
C PRO A 501 -28.62 -1.66 10.31
N PHE A 502 -28.18 -2.46 9.33
CA PHE A 502 -28.02 -2.03 7.96
C PHE A 502 -29.41 -1.70 7.37
N ASP A 503 -29.74 -0.42 7.29
CA ASP A 503 -30.95 0.02 6.58
C ASP A 503 -30.69 -0.06 5.08
N THR A 504 -30.91 -1.25 4.52
CA THR A 504 -30.82 -1.53 3.08
C THR A 504 -31.71 -0.61 2.24
N ASN A 505 -32.72 0.03 2.85
CA ASN A 505 -33.67 0.89 2.14
C ASN A 505 -33.11 2.30 1.86
N ARG A 506 -31.98 2.67 2.46
CA ARG A 506 -31.38 4.01 2.33
C ARG A 506 -30.28 4.14 1.29
N LEU A 507 -29.90 3.04 0.63
CA LEU A 507 -28.97 3.07 -0.51
C LEU A 507 -29.69 3.22 -1.86
N ASP A 508 -31.02 3.37 -1.87
CA ASP A 508 -31.80 3.63 -3.07
C ASP A 508 -32.16 5.13 -3.14
N PHE A 509 -31.68 5.83 -4.17
CA PHE A 509 -31.95 7.24 -4.39
C PHE A 509 -33.44 7.45 -4.73
N ARG A 510 -34.29 7.65 -3.71
CA ARG A 510 -35.49 8.52 -3.63
C ARG A 510 -36.35 8.10 -2.42
N ALA A 511 -36.95 9.07 -1.72
CA ALA A 511 -38.00 8.79 -0.75
C ALA A 511 -39.13 7.99 -1.41
N VAL A 512 -39.34 6.75 -0.96
CA VAL A 512 -40.47 5.92 -1.40
C VAL A 512 -41.74 6.57 -0.85
N ASP A 513 -42.63 6.96 -1.76
CA ASP A 513 -43.98 7.43 -1.46
C ASP A 513 -44.71 6.39 -0.59
N ALA A 514 -45.29 6.83 0.53
CA ALA A 514 -46.03 5.97 1.46
C ALA A 514 -47.29 5.33 0.84
N ALA A 515 -47.66 5.72 -0.39
CA ALA A 515 -48.69 5.07 -1.18
C ALA A 515 -48.22 3.80 -1.93
N LEU A 516 -46.91 3.49 -1.93
CA LEU A 516 -46.37 2.33 -2.63
C LEU A 516 -46.42 1.05 -1.77
N PRO A 517 -46.78 -0.11 -2.34
CA PRO A 517 -46.86 -1.38 -1.61
C PRO A 517 -45.50 -1.79 -1.02
N SER A 518 -45.46 -2.16 0.27
CA SER A 518 -44.28 -2.75 0.89
C SER A 518 -44.19 -4.24 0.55
N VAL A 519 -43.13 -4.66 -0.14
CA VAL A 519 -42.86 -6.07 -0.45
C VAL A 519 -41.87 -6.62 0.58
N ASN A 520 -42.32 -7.56 1.42
CA ASN A 520 -41.43 -8.30 2.33
C ASN A 520 -41.21 -9.71 1.78
N GLY A 521 -40.02 -9.95 1.22
CA GLY A 521 -39.70 -11.14 0.44
C GLY A 521 -38.38 -11.82 0.78
N ARG A 522 -38.36 -13.15 0.69
CA ARG A 522 -37.13 -13.95 0.78
C ARG A 522 -37.11 -15.09 -0.24
N ILE A 523 -35.91 -15.49 -0.65
CA ILE A 523 -35.71 -16.76 -1.35
C ILE A 523 -35.59 -17.85 -0.29
N ASP A 524 -36.54 -18.77 -0.27
CA ASP A 524 -36.56 -19.91 0.66
C ASP A 524 -35.54 -20.98 0.25
N ARG A 525 -35.31 -21.12 -1.07
CA ARG A 525 -34.35 -22.08 -1.62
C ARG A 525 -33.88 -21.64 -3.01
N SER A 526 -32.58 -21.80 -3.27
CA SER A 526 -31.99 -21.61 -4.60
C SER A 526 -31.07 -22.76 -4.97
N TYR A 527 -31.16 -23.26 -6.21
CA TYR A 527 -30.27 -24.32 -6.69
C TYR A 527 -30.19 -24.38 -8.22
N VAL A 528 -29.10 -24.94 -8.74
CA VAL A 528 -28.92 -25.21 -10.18
C VAL A 528 -29.42 -26.61 -10.53
N SER A 529 -30.02 -26.78 -11.71
CA SER A 529 -30.39 -28.09 -12.27
C SER A 529 -30.22 -28.12 -13.79
N SER A 530 -30.16 -29.31 -14.38
CA SER A 530 -30.08 -29.52 -15.84
C SER A 530 -31.45 -29.49 -16.55
N ALA A 531 -32.54 -29.40 -15.78
CA ALA A 531 -33.90 -29.28 -16.28
C ALA A 531 -34.70 -28.31 -15.41
N VAL A 532 -35.71 -27.65 -15.96
CA VAL A 532 -36.63 -26.78 -15.22
C VAL A 532 -37.18 -27.50 -13.99
N MET A 533 -36.94 -26.93 -12.79
CA MET A 533 -37.34 -27.49 -11.50
C MET A 533 -36.83 -28.93 -11.26
N GLY A 534 -35.68 -29.28 -11.85
CA GLY A 534 -35.03 -30.58 -11.69
C GLY A 534 -34.41 -30.80 -10.30
N GLN A 535 -33.65 -31.88 -10.16
CA GLN A 535 -32.87 -32.12 -8.94
C GLN A 535 -31.71 -31.12 -8.83
N PRO A 536 -31.38 -30.64 -7.62
CA PRO A 536 -30.20 -29.82 -7.37
C PRO A 536 -28.91 -30.50 -7.84
N LEU A 537 -28.06 -29.71 -8.50
CA LEU A 537 -26.72 -30.10 -8.94
C LEU A 537 -25.71 -29.16 -8.30
N SER A 538 -24.68 -29.72 -7.66
CA SER A 538 -23.47 -28.99 -7.27
C SER A 538 -22.39 -29.07 -8.36
N GLN A 539 -22.52 -29.99 -9.31
CA GLN A 539 -21.62 -30.17 -10.44
C GLN A 539 -22.34 -30.83 -11.63
N PHE A 540 -21.88 -30.55 -12.85
CA PHE A 540 -22.26 -31.31 -14.04
C PHE A 540 -21.16 -31.31 -15.10
N SER A 541 -21.11 -32.36 -15.94
CA SER A 541 -20.20 -32.38 -17.09
C SER A 541 -20.73 -31.49 -18.22
N ALA A 542 -19.83 -30.73 -18.84
CA ALA A 542 -20.09 -29.99 -20.07
C ALA A 542 -20.57 -30.89 -21.22
N ARG A 543 -20.34 -32.21 -21.14
CA ARG A 543 -20.84 -33.21 -22.11
C ARG A 543 -22.25 -33.69 -21.81
N ASP A 544 -22.63 -33.72 -20.54
CA ASP A 544 -23.92 -34.26 -20.09
C ASP A 544 -25.04 -33.23 -20.19
N VAL A 545 -24.69 -31.95 -20.30
CA VAL A 545 -25.63 -30.84 -20.44
C VAL A 545 -25.58 -30.31 -21.87
N SER A 546 -26.36 -30.94 -22.76
CA SER A 546 -26.52 -30.54 -24.16
C SER A 546 -27.47 -29.35 -24.36
N GLY A 547 -28.08 -28.87 -23.27
CA GLY A 547 -29.01 -27.73 -23.23
C GLY A 547 -28.65 -26.72 -22.15
N PRO A 548 -29.55 -25.77 -21.82
CA PRO A 548 -29.29 -24.83 -20.74
C PRO A 548 -29.37 -25.48 -19.36
N ALA A 549 -28.55 -25.00 -18.43
CA ALA A 549 -28.80 -25.23 -17.01
C ALA A 549 -29.81 -24.19 -16.51
N TYR A 550 -30.42 -24.44 -15.37
CA TYR A 550 -31.46 -23.60 -14.79
C TYR A 550 -31.13 -23.27 -13.35
N LEU A 551 -31.15 -21.99 -13.01
CA LEU A 551 -31.27 -21.52 -11.64
C LEU A 551 -32.75 -21.63 -11.24
N ASN A 552 -33.05 -22.38 -10.19
CA ASN A 552 -34.39 -22.52 -9.63
C ASN A 552 -34.44 -21.76 -8.32
N LEU A 553 -35.49 -20.95 -8.17
CA LEU A 553 -35.78 -20.13 -7.01
C LEU A 553 -37.12 -20.57 -6.43
N GLU A 554 -37.13 -21.01 -5.18
CA GLU A 554 -38.32 -21.14 -4.35
C GLU A 554 -38.35 -19.92 -3.43
N TYR A 555 -39.46 -19.20 -3.39
CA TYR A 555 -39.54 -17.92 -2.70
C TYR A 555 -40.86 -17.78 -1.97
N SER A 556 -40.88 -16.90 -0.96
CA SER A 556 -42.08 -16.48 -0.27
C SER A 556 -42.09 -14.96 -0.13
N TYR A 557 -43.23 -14.37 -0.49
CA TYR A 557 -43.47 -12.94 -0.37
C TYR A 557 -44.76 -12.69 0.42
N ARG A 558 -44.78 -11.59 1.17
CA ARG A 558 -45.99 -11.00 1.71
C ARG A 558 -46.20 -9.64 1.07
N ILE A 559 -47.32 -9.51 0.36
CA ILE A 559 -47.76 -8.24 -0.23
C ILE A 559 -49.11 -7.85 0.36
N THR A 560 -49.25 -6.55 0.64
CA THR A 560 -50.53 -5.90 0.95
C THR A 560 -50.85 -4.93 -0.18
N GLY A 561 -51.98 -5.13 -0.86
CA GLY A 561 -52.40 -4.33 -2.02
C GLY A 561 -52.33 -5.11 -3.34
N ASP A 562 -52.37 -4.36 -4.45
CA ASP A 562 -52.36 -4.92 -5.81
C ASP A 562 -51.09 -5.74 -6.11
N PRO A 563 -51.14 -6.68 -7.07
CA PRO A 563 -49.96 -7.44 -7.48
C PRO A 563 -48.80 -6.53 -7.90
N VAL A 564 -47.59 -6.88 -7.46
CA VAL A 564 -46.36 -6.14 -7.77
C VAL A 564 -45.42 -7.02 -8.57
N GLU A 565 -44.82 -6.46 -9.63
CA GLU A 565 -43.67 -7.06 -10.29
C GLU A 565 -42.39 -6.68 -9.54
N ILE A 566 -41.68 -7.69 -9.07
CA ILE A 566 -40.43 -7.56 -8.35
C ILE A 566 -39.29 -7.74 -9.35
N PRO A 567 -38.54 -6.67 -9.71
CA PRO A 567 -37.44 -6.79 -10.64
C PRO A 567 -36.27 -7.53 -9.98
N LEU A 568 -35.79 -8.56 -10.67
CA LEU A 568 -34.60 -9.31 -10.31
C LEU A 568 -33.47 -8.99 -11.26
N GLN A 569 -32.26 -8.87 -10.72
CA GLN A 569 -31.02 -8.87 -11.47
C GLN A 569 -30.26 -10.16 -11.17
N ILE A 570 -29.93 -10.91 -12.21
CA ILE A 570 -29.21 -12.18 -12.14
C ILE A 570 -27.81 -11.92 -12.66
N VAL A 571 -26.81 -12.23 -11.84
CA VAL A 571 -25.40 -12.05 -12.14
C VAL A 571 -24.76 -13.43 -12.13
N GLU A 572 -24.09 -13.79 -13.21
CA GLU A 572 -23.34 -15.03 -13.33
C GLU A 572 -21.86 -14.69 -13.38
N SER A 573 -21.10 -15.29 -12.48
CA SER A 573 -19.69 -15.02 -12.25
C SER A 573 -18.84 -16.27 -12.40
N TYR A 574 -17.59 -16.10 -12.80
CA TYR A 574 -16.62 -17.18 -12.91
C TYR A 574 -15.72 -17.26 -11.67
N GLN A 575 -14.82 -18.24 -11.61
CA GLN A 575 -13.94 -18.55 -10.47
C GLN A 575 -13.14 -17.35 -9.93
N ASP A 576 -12.90 -16.34 -10.76
CA ASP A 576 -12.20 -15.09 -10.42
C ASP A 576 -13.12 -14.01 -9.83
N GLY A 577 -14.40 -14.31 -9.59
CA GLY A 577 -15.38 -13.39 -9.02
C GLY A 577 -15.99 -12.41 -10.03
N PHE A 578 -15.53 -12.42 -11.29
CA PHE A 578 -16.02 -11.49 -12.31
C PHE A 578 -17.33 -11.97 -12.95
N ALA A 579 -18.27 -11.04 -13.08
CA ALA A 579 -19.58 -11.27 -13.68
C ALA A 579 -19.48 -11.34 -15.22
N PHE A 580 -19.62 -12.53 -15.80
CA PHE A 580 -19.63 -12.71 -17.26
C PHE A 580 -21.02 -12.48 -17.87
N ARG A 581 -22.09 -12.48 -17.06
CA ARG A 581 -23.45 -12.26 -17.57
C ARG A 581 -24.33 -11.59 -16.53
N ARG A 582 -25.06 -10.55 -16.96
CA ARG A 582 -26.07 -9.85 -16.17
C ARG A 582 -27.40 -9.83 -16.91
N ARG A 583 -28.48 -10.25 -16.26
CA ARG A 583 -29.83 -10.32 -16.85
C ARG A 583 -30.90 -9.82 -15.91
N SER A 584 -31.96 -9.26 -16.48
CA SER A 584 -33.14 -8.84 -15.73
C SER A 584 -34.22 -9.93 -15.83
N ALA A 585 -34.88 -10.20 -14.71
CA ALA A 585 -36.10 -10.99 -14.64
C ALA A 585 -37.11 -10.27 -13.75
N ALA A 586 -38.33 -10.79 -13.63
CA ALA A 586 -39.28 -10.32 -12.64
C ALA A 586 -39.98 -11.51 -11.98
N ILE A 587 -40.38 -11.35 -10.72
CA ILE A 587 -41.35 -12.21 -10.04
C ILE A 587 -42.63 -11.41 -9.89
N THR A 588 -43.76 -11.94 -10.34
CA THR A 588 -45.07 -11.36 -10.02
C THR A 588 -45.53 -11.90 -8.68
N ALA A 589 -45.69 -11.03 -7.70
CA ALA A 589 -46.22 -11.40 -6.39
C ALA A 589 -47.64 -10.83 -6.21
N GLN A 590 -48.56 -11.67 -5.73
CA GLN A 590 -49.98 -11.34 -5.56
C GLN A 590 -50.29 -11.03 -4.08
N GLU A 591 -51.43 -10.41 -3.81
CA GLU A 591 -51.89 -10.10 -2.45
C GLU A 591 -51.93 -11.37 -1.55
N GLY A 592 -51.39 -11.25 -0.33
CA GLY A 592 -51.34 -12.33 0.66
C GLY A 592 -49.93 -12.91 0.87
N TYR A 593 -49.84 -13.95 1.71
CA TYR A 593 -48.62 -14.75 1.87
C TYR A 593 -48.64 -15.86 0.81
N GLN A 594 -47.78 -15.75 -0.20
CA GLN A 594 -47.69 -16.74 -1.26
C GLN A 594 -46.26 -17.23 -1.41
N GLY A 595 -46.11 -18.56 -1.46
CA GLY A 595 -44.90 -19.22 -1.91
C GLY A 595 -44.98 -19.51 -3.41
N GLY A 596 -43.90 -19.27 -4.14
CA GLY A 596 -43.82 -19.49 -5.58
C GLY A 596 -42.52 -20.18 -6.00
N LYS A 597 -42.49 -20.60 -7.26
CA LYS A 597 -41.33 -21.23 -7.88
C LYS A 597 -41.04 -20.55 -9.21
N GLN A 598 -39.80 -20.14 -9.42
CA GLN A 598 -39.33 -19.55 -10.68
C GLN A 598 -38.04 -20.23 -11.11
N TRP A 599 -37.85 -20.31 -12.43
CA TRP A 599 -36.63 -20.85 -13.01
C TRP A 599 -36.10 -19.88 -14.04
N LEU A 600 -34.78 -19.82 -14.15
CA LEU A 600 -34.04 -18.91 -15.01
C LEU A 600 -32.97 -19.74 -15.69
N GLN A 601 -32.97 -19.76 -17.02
CA GLN A 601 -31.88 -20.37 -17.78
C GLN A 601 -30.58 -19.67 -17.38
N ILE A 602 -29.51 -20.43 -17.08
CA ILE A 602 -28.16 -19.97 -16.76
C ILE A 602 -27.13 -20.68 -17.64
N GLY A 603 -25.92 -20.15 -17.68
CA GLY A 603 -24.86 -20.59 -18.58
C GLY A 603 -24.80 -19.80 -19.88
N PRO A 604 -23.97 -20.27 -20.82
CA PRO A 604 -23.77 -19.60 -22.09
C PRO A 604 -25.05 -19.64 -22.96
N PRO A 605 -25.18 -18.77 -23.98
CA PRO A 605 -26.21 -18.85 -25.00
C PRO A 605 -26.34 -20.25 -25.64
N LEU A 606 -27.53 -20.56 -26.16
CA LEU A 606 -27.77 -21.82 -26.87
C LEU A 606 -26.77 -21.97 -28.03
N GLY A 607 -25.96 -23.03 -28.01
CA GLY A 607 -24.95 -23.33 -29.04
C GLY A 607 -23.51 -23.00 -28.64
N GLU A 608 -23.29 -22.29 -27.53
CA GLU A 608 -21.96 -22.03 -26.98
C GLU A 608 -21.55 -23.12 -25.96
N ARG A 609 -20.24 -23.31 -25.80
CA ARG A 609 -19.69 -24.31 -24.87
C ARG A 609 -19.57 -23.73 -23.47
N TRP A 610 -19.81 -24.57 -22.47
CA TRP A 610 -19.54 -24.22 -21.08
C TRP A 610 -18.04 -24.07 -20.82
N ALA A 611 -17.66 -23.00 -20.14
CA ALA A 611 -16.32 -22.85 -19.56
C ALA A 611 -16.14 -23.84 -18.39
N LEU A 612 -15.02 -24.55 -18.36
CA LEU A 612 -14.72 -25.58 -17.35
C LEU A 612 -14.17 -24.95 -16.09
N GLY A 613 -14.86 -25.08 -14.96
CA GLY A 613 -14.39 -24.49 -13.71
C GLY A 613 -15.52 -24.23 -12.73
N TRP A 614 -15.24 -23.37 -11.76
CA TRP A 614 -16.20 -22.89 -10.78
C TRP A 614 -17.05 -21.76 -11.35
N HIS A 615 -18.36 -21.85 -11.14
CA HIS A 615 -19.33 -20.85 -11.50
C HIS A 615 -20.16 -20.45 -10.29
N GLN A 616 -20.62 -19.22 -10.29
CA GLN A 616 -21.47 -18.66 -9.25
C GLN A 616 -22.62 -17.90 -9.92
N VAL A 617 -23.84 -18.06 -9.42
CA VAL A 617 -25.00 -17.28 -9.84
C VAL A 617 -25.57 -16.56 -8.62
N GLN A 618 -25.66 -15.25 -8.72
CA GLN A 618 -26.20 -14.38 -7.69
C GLN A 618 -27.49 -13.73 -8.19
N VAL A 619 -28.49 -13.61 -7.31
CA VAL A 619 -29.77 -12.96 -7.60
C VAL A 619 -29.90 -11.75 -6.71
N TYR A 620 -30.27 -10.61 -7.29
CA TYR A 620 -30.45 -9.33 -6.62
C TYR A 620 -31.85 -8.79 -6.88
N GLU A 621 -32.38 -8.02 -5.93
CA GLU A 621 -33.57 -7.18 -6.06
C GLU A 621 -33.17 -5.79 -5.57
N SER A 622 -33.23 -4.78 -6.45
CA SER A 622 -32.79 -3.41 -6.13
C SER A 622 -31.43 -3.35 -5.40
N GLY A 623 -30.44 -4.12 -5.88
CA GLY A 623 -29.10 -4.19 -5.28
C GLY A 623 -28.95 -5.10 -4.05
N ARG A 624 -30.05 -5.61 -3.47
CA ARG A 624 -30.02 -6.57 -2.35
C ARG A 624 -29.83 -7.99 -2.86
N LYS A 625 -28.76 -8.67 -2.44
CA LYS A 625 -28.54 -10.10 -2.76
C LYS A 625 -29.58 -10.97 -2.07
N LEU A 626 -30.39 -11.65 -2.87
CA LEU A 626 -31.48 -12.53 -2.44
C LEU A 626 -31.05 -14.00 -2.37
N ALA A 627 -30.17 -14.42 -3.27
CA ALA A 627 -29.72 -15.80 -3.38
C ALA A 627 -28.35 -15.87 -4.02
N GLU A 628 -27.64 -16.96 -3.72
CA GLU A 628 -26.37 -17.32 -4.32
C GLU A 628 -26.31 -18.83 -4.50
N VAL A 629 -25.87 -19.28 -5.67
CA VAL A 629 -25.66 -20.70 -5.95
C VAL A 629 -24.33 -20.89 -6.67
N GLN A 630 -23.50 -21.77 -6.13
CA GLN A 630 -22.23 -22.17 -6.72
C GLN A 630 -22.35 -23.56 -7.34
N TYR A 631 -21.69 -23.77 -8.48
CA TYR A 631 -21.62 -25.07 -9.14
C TYR A 631 -20.33 -25.23 -9.95
N VAL A 632 -19.93 -26.47 -10.19
CA VAL A 632 -18.72 -26.80 -10.96
C VAL A 632 -19.09 -27.41 -12.32
N VAL A 633 -18.50 -26.89 -13.38
CA VAL A 633 -18.58 -27.49 -14.72
C VAL A 633 -17.33 -28.33 -14.95
N THR A 634 -17.51 -29.65 -15.10
CA THR A 634 -16.42 -30.60 -15.36
C THR A 634 -16.31 -30.96 -16.85
N PRO A 635 -15.15 -31.47 -17.30
CA PRO A 635 -14.93 -31.87 -18.70
C PRO A 635 -15.91 -32.87 -19.31
#